data_AF-A0A961CWM7-F1
#
_entry.id   AF-A0A961CWM7-F1
#
_cell.length_a   1.000
_cell.length_b   1.000
_cell.length_c   1.000
_cell.angle_alpha   90.00
_cell.angle_beta   90.00
_cell.angle_gamma   90.00
#
_symmetry.space_group_name_H-M   'P 1'
#
loop_
_entity.id
_entity.type
_entity.pdbx_description
1 polymer ?
#
loop_
_entity_poly.entity_id
_entity_poly.type
_entity_poly.pdbx_seq_one_letter_code
_entity_poly.pdbx_strand_id
1 'polypeptide(L)'
;MSLSEKSRSALYLGLRNIVDEEALQEMLSHFPARDLDEPVTNDGLRASMADLRAELKGEMAEIRAEMAQIRAEMAALRAELKGDMAALEQRLIDRMNRMQRWNIVTMIALAAVVVAAIRI
;
A
#
# COMPACT_ATOMS: atom_id res chain seq x y z
N MET A 1 26.26 31.30 7.15
CA MET A 1 25.07 32.04 7.62
C MET A 1 24.82 33.17 6.63
N SER A 2 23.60 33.39 6.17
CA SER A 2 23.29 34.45 5.19
C SER A 2 22.77 35.71 5.86
N LEU A 3 23.19 36.88 5.40
CA LEU A 3 22.72 38.18 5.92
C LEU A 3 21.51 38.69 5.13
N SER A 4 20.64 39.48 5.74
CA SER A 4 19.60 40.22 5.01
C SER A 4 20.22 41.31 4.15
N GLU A 5 19.59 41.69 3.03
CA GLU A 5 20.10 42.78 2.15
C GLU A 5 20.30 44.11 2.91
N LYS A 6 19.40 44.43 3.84
CA LYS A 6 19.51 45.63 4.70
C LYS A 6 20.73 45.56 5.61
N SER A 7 20.94 44.42 6.27
CA SER A 7 22.11 44.21 7.13
C SER A 7 23.40 44.23 6.31
N ARG A 8 23.38 43.65 5.10
CA ARG A 8 24.53 43.61 4.18
C ARG A 8 24.91 45.02 3.70
N SER A 9 23.91 45.82 3.34
CA SER A 9 24.07 47.22 2.94
C SER A 9 24.60 48.11 4.08
N ALA A 10 24.08 47.92 5.29
CA ALA A 10 24.53 48.65 6.48
C ALA A 10 26.00 48.30 6.84
N LEU A 11 26.37 47.02 6.74
CA LEU A 11 27.75 46.58 6.97
C LEU A 11 28.72 47.11 5.90
N TYR A 12 28.31 47.11 4.62
CA TYR A 12 29.12 47.68 3.55
C TYR A 12 29.38 49.18 3.75
N LEU A 13 28.34 49.97 4.05
CA LEU A 13 28.47 51.41 4.27
C LEU A 13 29.28 51.77 5.51
N GLY A 14 29.17 50.98 6.59
CA GLY A 14 29.90 51.21 7.82
C GLY A 14 31.38 50.84 7.75
N LEU A 15 31.70 49.75 7.04
CA LEU A 15 33.05 49.18 7.02
C LEU A 15 33.93 49.67 5.86
N ARG A 16 33.35 50.19 4.76
CA ARG A 16 34.13 50.70 3.62
C ARG A 16 35.08 51.86 3.95
N ASN A 17 34.83 52.56 5.06
CA ASN A 17 35.68 53.67 5.51
C ASN A 17 36.83 53.20 6.40
N ILE A 18 36.87 51.90 6.76
CA ILE A 18 37.80 51.31 7.73
C ILE A 18 38.64 50.20 7.08
N VAL A 19 38.06 49.44 6.17
CA VAL A 19 38.67 48.29 5.50
C VAL A 19 38.70 48.54 4.00
N ASP A 20 39.72 48.02 3.33
CA ASP A 20 39.84 48.05 1.88
C ASP A 20 38.61 47.42 1.20
N GLU A 21 38.21 47.98 0.07
CA GLU A 21 36.97 47.63 -0.61
C GLU A 21 37.00 46.19 -1.18
N GLU A 22 38.17 45.71 -1.61
CA GLU A 22 38.35 44.33 -2.08
C GLU A 22 38.21 43.34 -0.92
N ALA A 23 38.85 43.63 0.22
CA ALA A 23 38.75 42.78 1.42
C ALA A 23 37.32 42.76 1.99
N LEU A 24 36.60 43.89 1.94
CA LEU A 24 35.20 43.98 2.35
C LEU A 24 34.29 43.18 1.43
N GLN A 25 34.51 43.23 0.11
CA GLN A 25 33.78 42.40 -0.84
C GLN A 25 34.04 40.91 -0.63
N GLU A 26 35.29 40.52 -0.37
CA GLU A 26 35.66 39.14 -0.05
C GLU A 26 34.98 38.67 1.24
N MET A 27 34.98 39.50 2.29
CA MET A 27 34.25 39.21 3.53
C MET A 27 32.74 39.08 3.30
N LEU A 28 32.14 39.97 2.50
CA LEU A 28 30.71 39.91 2.18
C LEU A 28 30.35 38.73 1.27
N SER A 29 31.28 38.22 0.48
CA SER A 29 31.08 37.02 -0.34
C SER A 29 30.84 35.76 0.50
N HIS A 30 31.46 35.69 1.70
CA HIS A 30 31.21 34.63 2.68
C HIS A 30 29.83 34.73 3.34
N PHE A 31 29.13 35.86 3.19
CA PHE A 31 27.78 36.10 3.68
C PHE A 31 26.85 36.54 2.55
N PRO A 32 26.48 35.62 1.62
CA PRO A 32 25.58 35.96 0.54
C PRO A 32 24.27 36.50 1.09
N ALA A 33 23.72 37.50 0.39
CA ALA A 33 22.39 37.99 0.68
C ALA A 33 21.39 36.85 0.51
N ARG A 34 20.54 36.65 1.51
CA ARG A 34 19.38 35.79 1.36
C ARG A 34 18.19 36.70 1.21
N ASP A 35 17.53 36.64 0.05
CA ASP A 35 16.18 37.14 -0.14
C ASP A 35 15.24 36.30 0.74
N LEU A 36 15.23 36.58 2.04
CA LEU A 36 14.18 36.14 2.95
C LEU A 36 12.86 36.90 2.68
N ASP A 37 12.89 37.84 1.73
CA ASP A 37 11.81 38.72 1.34
C ASP A 37 11.24 38.33 -0.04
N GLU A 38 11.22 37.06 -0.42
CA GLU A 38 10.16 36.64 -1.35
C GLU A 38 8.88 36.67 -0.50
N PRO A 39 8.01 37.69 -0.65
CA PRO A 39 6.84 37.78 0.20
C PRO A 39 6.05 36.51 -0.05
N VAL A 40 5.79 35.74 1.01
CA VAL A 40 4.84 34.65 0.94
C VAL A 40 3.51 35.27 0.51
N THR A 41 3.23 35.22 -0.79
CA THR A 41 2.04 35.85 -1.33
C THR A 41 0.84 35.03 -0.89
N ASN A 42 -0.28 35.71 -0.60
CA ASN A 42 -1.51 35.02 -0.27
C ASN A 42 -1.92 34.04 -1.39
N ASP A 43 -1.59 34.39 -2.64
CA ASP A 43 -1.82 33.57 -3.82
C ASP A 43 -0.93 32.32 -3.85
N GLY A 44 0.36 32.43 -3.51
CA GLY A 44 1.26 31.28 -3.39
C GLY A 44 0.80 30.29 -2.33
N LEU A 45 0.40 30.78 -1.15
CA LEU A 45 -0.18 29.92 -0.10
C LEU A 45 -1.48 29.25 -0.54
N ARG A 46 -2.36 29.99 -1.24
CA ARG A 46 -3.61 29.44 -1.76
C ARG A 46 -3.36 28.36 -2.81
N ALA A 47 -2.38 28.56 -3.68
CA ALA A 47 -1.96 27.57 -4.68
C ALA A 47 -1.44 26.30 -3.99
N SER A 48 -0.46 26.41 -3.09
CA SER A 48 0.05 25.25 -2.34
C SER A 48 -1.04 24.52 -1.53
N MET A 49 -1.99 25.25 -0.94
CA MET A 49 -3.13 24.63 -0.25
C MET A 49 -4.10 23.93 -1.21
N ALA A 50 -4.29 24.48 -2.42
CA ALA A 50 -5.13 23.86 -3.44
C ALA A 50 -4.49 22.57 -3.96
N ASP A 51 -3.18 22.60 -4.20
CA ASP A 51 -2.40 21.44 -4.67
C ASP A 51 -2.42 20.33 -3.62
N LEU A 52 -2.11 20.64 -2.35
CA LEU A 52 -2.17 19.66 -1.26
C LEU A 52 -3.58 19.07 -1.09
N ARG A 53 -4.64 19.88 -1.27
CA ARG A 53 -6.03 19.37 -1.26
C ARG A 53 -6.32 18.47 -2.44
N ALA A 54 -5.74 18.73 -3.61
CA ALA A 54 -5.90 17.90 -4.79
C ALA A 54 -5.18 16.56 -4.61
N GLU A 55 -3.94 16.58 -4.11
CA GLU A 55 -3.16 15.39 -3.76
C GLU A 55 -3.90 14.51 -2.74
N LEU A 56 -4.32 15.10 -1.61
CA LEU A 56 -5.08 14.37 -0.60
C LEU A 56 -6.37 13.76 -1.14
N LYS A 57 -7.09 14.47 -2.03
CA LYS A 57 -8.28 13.91 -2.68
C LYS A 57 -7.93 12.74 -3.61
N GLY A 58 -6.81 12.84 -4.32
CA GLY A 58 -6.26 11.80 -5.18
C GLY A 58 -5.93 10.54 -4.37
N GLU A 59 -5.09 10.67 -3.35
CA GLU A 59 -4.72 9.56 -2.46
C GLU A 59 -5.94 8.93 -1.79
N MET A 60 -6.90 9.73 -1.31
CA MET A 60 -8.15 9.20 -0.77
C MET A 60 -8.98 8.43 -1.80
N ALA A 61 -8.93 8.81 -3.08
CA ALA A 61 -9.63 8.10 -4.15
C ALA A 61 -8.93 6.77 -4.47
N GLU A 62 -7.60 6.76 -4.51
CA GLU A 62 -6.78 5.57 -4.71
C GLU A 62 -6.98 4.56 -3.58
N ILE A 63 -6.90 4.98 -2.32
CA ILE A 63 -7.19 4.13 -1.16
C ILE A 63 -8.60 3.53 -1.23
N ARG A 64 -9.60 4.31 -1.65
CA ARG A 64 -10.97 3.80 -1.83
C ARG A 64 -11.04 2.73 -2.92
N ALA A 65 -10.30 2.89 -4.01
CA ALA A 65 -10.22 1.92 -5.09
C ALA A 65 -9.54 0.62 -4.63
N GLU A 66 -8.40 0.72 -3.94
CA GLU A 66 -7.70 -0.43 -3.35
C GLU A 66 -8.58 -1.17 -2.34
N MET A 67 -9.28 -0.45 -1.46
CA MET A 67 -10.23 -1.07 -0.53
C MET A 67 -11.37 -1.80 -1.24
N ALA A 68 -11.87 -1.27 -2.36
CA ALA A 68 -12.90 -1.93 -3.15
C ALA A 68 -12.36 -3.20 -3.82
N GLN A 69 -11.14 -3.14 -4.36
CA GLN A 69 -10.47 -4.29 -4.96
C GLN A 69 -10.22 -5.39 -3.93
N ILE A 70 -9.66 -5.07 -2.76
CA ILE A 70 -9.42 -6.04 -1.68
C ILE A 70 -10.73 -6.70 -1.23
N ARG A 71 -11.84 -5.95 -1.16
CA ARG A 71 -13.15 -6.54 -0.85
C ARG A 71 -13.62 -7.51 -1.92
N ALA A 72 -13.39 -7.21 -3.19
CA ALA A 72 -13.73 -8.11 -4.30
C ALA A 72 -12.88 -9.39 -4.28
N GLU A 73 -11.57 -9.26 -4.05
CA GLU A 73 -10.65 -10.40 -3.91
C GLU A 73 -11.02 -11.29 -2.73
N MET A 74 -11.34 -10.71 -1.57
CA MET A 74 -11.84 -11.48 -0.42
C MET A 74 -13.15 -12.22 -0.72
N ALA A 75 -14.07 -11.59 -1.45
CA ALA A 75 -15.32 -12.23 -1.84
C ALA A 75 -15.10 -13.40 -2.81
N ALA A 76 -14.19 -13.23 -3.78
CA ALA A 76 -13.80 -14.28 -4.71
C ALA A 76 -13.14 -15.46 -3.99
N LEU A 77 -12.16 -15.21 -3.12
CA LEU A 77 -11.49 -16.25 -2.33
C LEU A 77 -12.47 -17.02 -1.44
N ARG A 78 -13.45 -16.31 -0.83
CA ARG A 78 -14.49 -16.96 -0.02
C ARG A 78 -15.39 -17.86 -0.87
N ALA A 79 -15.71 -17.45 -2.10
CA ALA A 79 -16.50 -18.26 -3.02
C ALA A 79 -15.73 -19.51 -3.47
N GLU A 80 -14.45 -19.36 -3.80
CA GLU A 80 -13.55 -20.46 -4.17
C GLU A 80 -13.42 -21.49 -3.04
N LEU A 81 -13.11 -21.05 -1.82
CA LEU A 81 -13.01 -21.93 -0.66
C LEU A 81 -14.32 -22.69 -0.39
N LYS A 82 -15.47 -22.02 -0.53
CA LYS A 82 -16.77 -22.69 -0.38
C LYS A 82 -16.99 -23.75 -1.47
N GLY A 83 -16.58 -23.45 -2.70
CA GLY A 83 -16.61 -24.38 -3.83
C GLY A 83 -15.73 -25.61 -3.56
N ASP A 84 -14.50 -25.39 -3.12
CA ASP A 84 -13.55 -26.46 -2.80
C ASP A 84 -14.05 -27.35 -1.65
N MET A 85 -14.60 -26.75 -0.59
CA MET A 85 -15.20 -27.51 0.51
C MET A 85 -16.36 -28.38 0.03
N ALA A 86 -17.26 -27.84 -0.79
CA ALA A 86 -18.37 -28.59 -1.35
C ALA A 86 -17.88 -29.74 -2.26
N ALA A 87 -16.87 -29.48 -3.10
CA ALA A 87 -16.27 -30.50 -3.95
C ALA A 87 -15.59 -31.60 -3.13
N LEU A 88 -14.91 -31.25 -2.03
CA LEU A 88 -14.30 -32.21 -1.11
C LEU A 88 -15.36 -33.08 -0.43
N GLU A 89 -16.44 -32.48 0.06
CA GLU A 89 -17.56 -33.19 0.69
C GLU A 89 -18.18 -34.21 -0.29
N GLN A 90 -18.44 -33.80 -1.54
CA GLN A 90 -18.94 -34.69 -2.59
C GLN A 90 -17.98 -35.86 -2.85
N ARG A 91 -16.66 -35.59 -2.96
CA ARG A 91 -15.66 -36.65 -3.16
C ARG A 91 -15.63 -37.65 -2.01
N LEU A 92 -15.83 -37.19 -0.77
CA LEU A 92 -15.91 -38.05 0.41
C LEU A 92 -17.16 -38.92 0.39
N ILE A 93 -18.33 -38.33 0.13
CA ILE A 93 -19.60 -39.06 -0.01
C ILE A 93 -19.48 -40.12 -1.12
N ASP A 94 -18.96 -39.75 -2.28
CA ASP A 94 -18.75 -40.66 -3.41
C ASP A 94 -17.81 -41.83 -3.06
N ARG A 95 -16.72 -41.54 -2.33
CA ARG A 95 -15.79 -42.57 -1.86
C ARG A 95 -16.47 -43.51 -0.88
N MET A 96 -17.23 -42.97 0.08
CA MET A 96 -17.97 -43.78 1.06
C MET A 96 -19.02 -44.65 0.36
N ASN A 97 -19.80 -44.09 -0.56
CA ASN A 97 -20.80 -44.83 -1.33
C ASN A 97 -20.15 -45.96 -2.16
N ARG A 98 -19.00 -45.70 -2.80
CA ARG A 98 -18.24 -46.75 -3.50
C ARG A 98 -17.80 -47.86 -2.56
N MET A 99 -17.24 -47.51 -1.40
CA MET A 99 -16.80 -48.48 -0.40
C MET A 99 -17.98 -49.30 0.14
N GLN A 100 -19.11 -48.65 0.46
CA GLN A 100 -20.32 -49.32 0.92
C GLN A 100 -20.86 -50.30 -0.13
N ARG A 101 -20.90 -49.92 -1.41
CA ARG A 101 -21.30 -50.83 -2.49
C ARG A 101 -20.38 -52.06 -2.57
N TRP A 102 -19.07 -51.85 -2.54
CA TRP A 102 -18.10 -52.96 -2.54
C TRP A 102 -18.24 -53.86 -1.32
N ASN A 103 -18.41 -53.29 -0.13
CA ASN A 103 -18.62 -54.05 1.11
C ASN A 103 -19.90 -54.89 1.05
N ILE A 104 -21.00 -54.37 0.49
CA ILE A 104 -22.24 -55.15 0.31
C ILE A 104 -21.99 -56.33 -0.65
N VAL A 105 -21.33 -56.07 -1.78
CA VAL A 105 -21.01 -57.12 -2.77
C VAL A 105 -20.16 -58.23 -2.16
N THR A 106 -19.11 -57.88 -1.39
CA THR A 106 -18.25 -58.88 -0.76
C THR A 106 -18.98 -59.66 0.34
N MET A 107 -19.83 -59.01 1.13
CA MET A 107 -20.66 -59.69 2.14
C MET A 107 -21.65 -60.68 1.52
N ILE A 108 -22.30 -60.32 0.41
CA ILE A 108 -23.18 -61.23 -0.34
C ILE A 108 -22.40 -62.42 -0.88
N ALA A 109 -21.22 -62.18 -1.47
CA ALA A 109 -20.37 -63.24 -1.99
C ALA A 109 -19.92 -64.22 -0.88
N LEU A 110 -19.48 -63.70 0.27
CA LEU A 110 -19.11 -64.51 1.44
C LEU A 110 -20.31 -65.34 1.94
N ALA A 111 -21.50 -64.74 2.04
CA ALA A 111 -22.70 -65.46 2.45
C ALA A 111 -23.07 -66.60 1.48
N ALA A 112 -22.95 -66.37 0.17
CA ALA A 112 -23.21 -67.39 -0.84
C ALA A 112 -22.23 -68.58 -0.72
N VAL A 113 -20.95 -68.31 -0.46
CA VAL A 113 -19.93 -69.36 -0.23
C VAL A 113 -20.26 -70.19 1.02
N VAL A 114 -20.65 -69.54 2.12
CA VAL A 114 -21.04 -70.25 3.35
C VAL A 114 -22.27 -71.13 3.12
N VAL A 115 -23.29 -70.63 2.41
CA VAL A 115 -24.49 -71.41 2.09
C VAL A 115 -24.17 -72.61 1.20
N ALA A 116 -23.28 -72.45 0.21
CA ALA A 116 -22.84 -73.55 -0.63
C ALA A 116 -22.10 -74.63 0.17
N ALA A 117 -21.23 -74.22 1.11
CA ALA A 117 -20.49 -75.15 1.97
C ALA A 117 -21.39 -75.97 2.91
N ILE A 118 -22.53 -75.42 3.35
CA ILE A 118 -23.49 -76.15 4.21
C ILE A 118 -24.31 -77.18 3.40
N ARG A 119 -24.46 -76.98 2.09
CA ARG A 119 -25.24 -77.87 1.21
C ARG A 119 -24.45 -79.06 0.64
N ILE A 120 -23.12 -79.08 0.82
CA ILE A 120 -22.22 -80.18 0.43
C ILE A 120 -22.12 -81.17 1.59
#